data_AF-A0A1I7RWX2-F1
#
_entry.id   AF-A0A1I7RWX2-F1
#
_cell.length_a   1.000
_cell.length_b   1.000
_cell.length_c   1.000
_cell.angle_alpha   90.00
_cell.angle_beta   90.00
_cell.angle_gamma   90.00
#
_symmetry.space_group_name_H-M   'P 1'
#
loop_
_entity.id
_entity.type
_entity.pdbx_description
1 polymer ?
#
loop_
_entity_poly.entity_id
_entity_poly.type
_entity_poly.pdbx_seq_one_letter_code
_entity_poly.pdbx_strand_id
1 'polypeptide(L)'
;MISRGFLTLRWYSATSSVPQPQLDGVSRIFKANSAEEAEKLWNEVELQNLPLKERIKVAVYFISKNSQEFGQKILDETAKAYNSNSLPEIAEKLEKMAKKSTQKPSKGFFPYTEAQLLSSIRRILESGNENAFDSAVSFAVSAVKLRLAKVDGVWLKELVFYKLKNDEISSAIDVYSKFSSLTPHRKVFIAPVFAILQKIHEFSNKAQRKSKEFEEVSKLKAKMLKIIEENGSNLQKTCLEASVYLASGESLEAFDLLKRNEVEFGIDTLAYFTLISKETHCPEVLTPIADFGRRILPDHIPVQVEFYNTLIGHYGKRGDFDRLNELGQRLSKEIPRFELRQFRHVFYRIRHYYRCANKHVPEDLTAFLKRLGDY
;
A
#
# COMPACT_ATOMS: atom_id res chain seq x y z
N MET A 1 -14.44 -16.27 32.17
CA MET A 1 -15.52 -17.11 31.58
C MET A 1 -15.58 -16.81 30.09
N ILE A 2 -15.46 -17.86 29.29
CA ILE A 2 -15.24 -17.85 27.84
C ILE A 2 -16.57 -17.65 27.12
N SER A 3 -16.62 -16.79 26.10
CA SER A 3 -17.62 -16.90 25.01
C SER A 3 -16.89 -16.98 23.67
N ARG A 4 -16.76 -18.23 23.18
CA ARG A 4 -16.29 -18.60 21.84
C ARG A 4 -17.36 -18.25 20.81
N GLY A 5 -17.03 -17.38 19.86
CA GLY A 5 -17.77 -17.24 18.61
C GLY A 5 -17.20 -18.20 17.55
N PHE A 6 -17.82 -19.37 17.41
CA PHE A 6 -17.54 -20.31 16.32
C PHE A 6 -18.20 -19.80 15.03
N LEU A 7 -17.42 -19.41 14.03
CA LEU A 7 -17.89 -19.28 12.65
C LEU A 7 -17.66 -20.61 11.93
N THR A 8 -18.71 -21.42 11.86
CA THR A 8 -18.81 -22.57 10.98
C THR A 8 -18.99 -22.11 9.53
N LEU A 9 -17.93 -22.22 8.72
CA LEU A 9 -18.03 -22.13 7.26
C LEU A 9 -18.40 -23.50 6.70
N ARG A 10 -19.69 -23.76 6.52
CA ARG A 10 -20.19 -24.80 5.61
C ARG A 10 -20.27 -24.20 4.21
N TRP A 11 -19.43 -24.68 3.30
CA TRP A 11 -19.65 -24.55 1.86
C TRP A 11 -19.42 -25.93 1.24
N TYR A 12 -20.51 -26.49 0.70
CA TYR A 12 -20.49 -27.64 -0.19
C TYR A 12 -19.87 -27.20 -1.53
N SER A 13 -18.82 -27.89 -1.97
CA SER A 13 -18.50 -27.97 -3.40
C SER A 13 -18.39 -29.44 -3.78
N ALA A 14 -19.43 -29.93 -4.45
CA ALA A 14 -19.34 -31.14 -5.24
C ALA A 14 -18.22 -30.95 -6.31
N THR A 15 -17.56 -32.04 -6.69
CA THR A 15 -16.45 -32.18 -7.67
C THR A 15 -15.01 -32.19 -7.14
N SER A 16 -14.73 -33.10 -6.20
CA SER A 16 -13.56 -33.99 -6.24
C SER A 16 -13.69 -35.00 -5.11
N SER A 17 -13.57 -36.29 -5.42
CA SER A 17 -13.68 -37.38 -4.45
C SER A 17 -12.42 -37.47 -3.59
N VAL A 18 -12.19 -36.48 -2.73
CA VAL A 18 -11.20 -36.58 -1.65
C VAL A 18 -11.89 -37.33 -0.50
N PRO A 19 -11.33 -38.43 0.01
CA PRO A 19 -11.88 -39.11 1.17
C PRO A 19 -12.02 -38.15 2.35
N GLN A 20 -13.23 -38.06 2.91
CA GLN A 20 -13.56 -37.27 4.11
C GLN A 20 -12.54 -37.38 5.27
N PRO A 21 -11.91 -38.55 5.54
CA PRO A 21 -10.88 -38.69 6.57
C PRO A 21 -9.64 -37.78 6.39
N GLN A 22 -9.28 -37.43 5.15
CA GLN A 22 -8.08 -36.62 4.86
C GLN A 22 -8.31 -35.13 5.12
N LEU A 23 -9.53 -34.64 4.87
CA LEU A 23 -9.92 -33.27 5.22
C LEU A 23 -10.06 -33.07 6.73
N ASP A 24 -10.49 -34.11 7.45
CA ASP A 24 -10.49 -34.13 8.91
C ASP A 24 -9.06 -34.09 9.49
N GLY A 25 -8.09 -34.73 8.84
CA GLY A 25 -6.67 -34.64 9.17
C GLY A 25 -6.13 -33.21 9.10
N VAL A 26 -6.39 -32.51 7.99
CA VAL A 26 -5.99 -31.11 7.81
C VAL A 26 -6.63 -30.19 8.86
N SER A 27 -7.91 -30.42 9.20
CA SER A 27 -8.60 -29.68 10.27
C SER A 27 -7.95 -29.89 11.65
N ARG A 28 -7.42 -31.09 11.93
CA ARG A 28 -6.68 -31.38 13.17
C ARG A 28 -5.35 -30.64 13.24
N ILE A 29 -4.63 -30.51 12.12
CA ILE A 29 -3.37 -29.76 12.05
C ILE A 29 -3.57 -28.29 12.42
N PHE A 30 -4.63 -27.65 11.91
CA PHE A 30 -4.95 -26.26 12.25
C PHE A 30 -5.43 -26.07 13.70
N LYS A 31 -5.81 -27.16 14.38
CA LYS A 31 -6.27 -27.16 15.78
C LYS A 31 -5.19 -27.63 16.76
N ALA A 32 -4.01 -28.01 16.28
CA ALA A 32 -2.90 -28.43 17.12
C ALA A 32 -2.46 -27.29 18.06
N ASN A 33 -2.10 -27.65 19.29
CA ASN A 33 -1.72 -26.70 20.34
C ASN A 33 -0.25 -26.26 20.22
N SER A 34 0.60 -27.05 19.56
CA SER A 34 2.00 -26.70 19.27
C SER A 34 2.39 -27.02 17.81
N ALA A 35 3.53 -26.47 17.38
CA ALA A 35 4.10 -26.78 16.08
C ALA A 35 4.54 -28.25 15.99
N GLU A 36 5.09 -28.84 17.05
CA GLU A 36 5.48 -30.26 17.03
C GLU A 36 4.26 -31.19 16.97
N GLU A 37 3.15 -30.82 17.61
CA GLU A 37 1.89 -31.57 17.50
C GLU A 37 1.32 -31.50 16.09
N ALA A 38 1.32 -30.30 15.48
CA ALA A 38 0.94 -30.11 14.09
C ALA A 38 1.83 -30.93 13.15
N GLU A 39 3.13 -30.98 13.41
CA GLU A 39 4.13 -31.70 12.60
C GLU A 39 3.89 -33.21 12.62
N LYS A 40 3.63 -33.77 13.80
CA LYS A 40 3.24 -35.18 13.95
C LYS A 40 1.97 -35.49 13.17
N LEU A 41 0.95 -34.64 13.30
CA LEU A 41 -0.31 -34.78 12.57
C LEU A 41 -0.12 -34.65 11.05
N TRP A 42 0.83 -33.83 10.59
CA TRP A 42 1.16 -33.72 9.18
C TRP A 42 1.80 -35.00 8.63
N ASN A 43 2.71 -35.62 9.38
CA ASN A 43 3.35 -36.88 8.97
C ASN A 43 2.36 -38.06 8.90
N GLU A 44 1.21 -37.96 9.57
CA GLU A 44 0.11 -38.93 9.48
C GLU A 44 -0.80 -38.71 8.26
N VAL A 45 -0.73 -37.53 7.60
CA VAL A 45 -1.55 -37.23 6.44
C VAL A 45 -0.79 -37.58 5.17
N GLU A 46 -1.32 -38.53 4.40
CA GLU A 46 -0.74 -38.92 3.11
C GLU A 46 -0.73 -37.74 2.12
N LEU A 47 0.45 -37.13 2.01
CA LEU A 47 0.75 -35.99 1.15
C LEU A 47 0.11 -36.11 -0.22
N GLN A 48 0.29 -37.24 -0.91
CA GLN A 48 -0.09 -37.45 -2.31
C GLN A 48 -1.59 -37.25 -2.59
N ASN A 49 -2.43 -37.39 -1.57
CA ASN A 49 -3.89 -37.36 -1.73
C ASN A 49 -4.53 -36.01 -1.38
N LEU A 50 -3.77 -35.08 -0.78
CA LEU A 50 -4.27 -33.74 -0.52
C LEU A 50 -4.28 -32.86 -1.77
N PRO A 51 -5.35 -32.09 -2.02
CA PRO A 51 -5.35 -31.05 -3.04
C PRO A 51 -4.23 -30.04 -2.81
N LEU A 52 -3.60 -29.56 -3.88
CA LEU A 52 -2.53 -28.54 -3.86
C LEU A 52 -2.85 -27.37 -2.92
N LYS A 53 -4.10 -26.90 -2.97
CA LYS A 53 -4.60 -25.80 -2.14
C LYS A 53 -4.49 -26.07 -0.64
N GLU A 54 -4.76 -27.29 -0.19
CA GLU A 54 -4.69 -27.65 1.23
C GLU A 54 -3.25 -27.84 1.69
N ARG A 55 -2.37 -28.40 0.84
CA ARG A 55 -0.93 -28.50 1.14
C ARG A 55 -0.29 -27.12 1.35
N ILE A 56 -0.61 -26.16 0.47
CA ILE A 56 -0.13 -24.78 0.57
C ILE A 56 -0.63 -24.11 1.86
N LYS A 57 -1.91 -24.29 2.23
CA LYS A 57 -2.44 -23.71 3.47
C LYS A 57 -1.73 -24.25 4.71
N VAL A 58 -1.42 -25.55 4.75
CA VAL A 58 -0.72 -26.16 5.88
C VAL A 58 0.73 -25.70 5.95
N ALA A 59 1.43 -25.61 4.81
CA ALA A 59 2.79 -25.07 4.75
C ALA A 59 2.88 -23.66 5.36
N VAL A 60 1.94 -22.80 4.98
CA VAL A 60 1.81 -21.43 5.49
C VAL A 60 1.53 -21.40 6.98
N TYR A 61 0.70 -22.33 7.48
CA TYR A 61 0.43 -22.44 8.90
C TYR A 61 1.71 -22.72 9.70
N PHE A 62 2.55 -23.66 9.26
CA PHE A 62 3.83 -23.94 9.92
C PHE A 62 4.79 -22.75 9.88
N ILE A 63 4.89 -22.04 8.75
CA ILE A 63 5.69 -20.80 8.64
C ILE A 63 5.18 -19.77 9.65
N SER A 64 3.86 -19.62 9.81
CA SER A 64 3.25 -18.67 10.74
C SER A 64 3.42 -19.04 12.22
N LYS A 65 3.80 -20.29 12.52
CA LYS A 65 4.00 -20.85 13.86
C LYS A 65 5.49 -21.00 14.21
N ASN A 66 6.36 -20.24 13.55
CA ASN A 66 7.82 -20.27 13.72
C ASN A 66 8.48 -21.63 13.36
N SER A 67 7.80 -22.47 12.56
CA SER A 67 8.39 -23.68 11.98
C SER A 67 8.67 -23.47 10.49
N GLN A 68 9.61 -22.58 10.20
CA GLN A 68 9.93 -22.14 8.83
C GLN A 68 10.53 -23.26 7.99
N GLU A 69 11.48 -24.03 8.53
CA GLU A 69 12.11 -25.14 7.83
C GLU A 69 11.08 -26.21 7.42
N PHE A 70 10.15 -26.52 8.31
CA PHE A 70 9.10 -27.51 8.03
C PHE A 70 8.09 -26.99 7.01
N GLY A 71 7.63 -25.75 7.15
CA GLY A 71 6.74 -25.13 6.17
C GLY A 71 7.39 -25.03 4.77
N GLN A 72 8.69 -24.71 4.71
CA GLN A 72 9.43 -24.69 3.45
C GLN A 72 9.60 -26.10 2.86
N LYS A 73 9.88 -27.11 3.69
CA LYS A 73 9.93 -28.52 3.27
C LYS A 73 8.61 -28.97 2.63
N ILE A 74 7.46 -28.58 3.19
CA ILE A 74 6.15 -28.86 2.61
C ILE A 74 5.99 -28.20 1.23
N LEU A 75 6.42 -26.94 1.08
CA LEU A 75 6.38 -26.24 -0.20
C LEU A 75 7.28 -26.92 -1.24
N ASP A 76 8.46 -27.37 -0.84
CA ASP A 76 9.43 -28.03 -1.71
C ASP A 76 8.96 -29.43 -2.12
N GLU A 77 8.38 -30.21 -1.21
CA GLU A 77 7.74 -31.51 -1.49
C GLU A 77 6.51 -31.34 -2.38
N THR A 78 5.73 -30.29 -2.15
CA THR A 78 4.61 -29.91 -3.02
C THR A 78 5.13 -29.50 -4.41
N ALA A 79 6.23 -28.77 -4.51
CA ALA A 79 6.82 -28.44 -5.80
C ALA A 79 7.37 -29.69 -6.51
N LYS A 80 8.03 -30.61 -5.80
CA LYS A 80 8.57 -31.87 -6.33
C LYS A 80 7.47 -32.82 -6.81
N ALA A 81 6.41 -33.01 -6.03
CA ALA A 81 5.27 -33.86 -6.39
C ALA A 81 4.53 -33.37 -7.63
N TYR A 82 4.63 -32.07 -7.95
CA TYR A 82 4.00 -31.46 -9.12
C TYR A 82 4.98 -31.25 -10.29
N ASN A 83 6.29 -31.46 -10.09
CA ASN A 83 7.31 -31.43 -11.14
C ASN A 83 7.51 -32.79 -11.85
N SER A 84 6.84 -33.87 -11.43
CA SER A 84 6.79 -35.12 -12.20
C SER A 84 5.69 -35.09 -13.28
N ASN A 85 6.09 -34.73 -14.50
CA ASN A 85 5.52 -35.09 -15.80
C ASN A 85 4.04 -34.80 -16.16
N SER A 86 3.32 -33.91 -15.48
CA SER A 86 1.91 -33.63 -15.86
C SER A 86 1.50 -32.14 -15.93
N LEU A 87 2.45 -31.20 -15.84
CA LEU A 87 2.15 -29.76 -15.97
C LEU A 87 1.45 -29.36 -17.29
N PRO A 88 1.82 -29.90 -18.46
CA PRO A 88 1.11 -29.62 -19.72
C PRO A 88 -0.30 -30.22 -19.77
N GLU A 89 -0.48 -31.47 -19.32
CA GLU A 89 -1.80 -32.15 -19.30
C GLU A 89 -2.75 -31.56 -18.23
N ILE A 90 -2.21 -31.06 -17.12
CA ILE A 90 -2.98 -30.38 -16.07
C ILE A 90 -3.33 -28.97 -16.52
N ALA A 91 -2.42 -28.24 -17.19
CA ALA A 91 -2.76 -26.97 -17.83
C ALA A 91 -3.87 -27.16 -18.86
N GLU A 92 -3.78 -28.20 -19.69
CA GLU A 92 -4.79 -28.54 -20.70
C GLU A 92 -6.11 -29.03 -20.09
N LYS A 93 -6.08 -29.82 -19.00
CA LYS A 93 -7.29 -30.23 -18.26
C LYS A 93 -7.95 -29.07 -17.53
N LEU A 94 -7.18 -28.17 -16.93
CA LEU A 94 -7.69 -26.93 -16.32
C LEU A 94 -8.25 -25.98 -17.39
N GLU A 95 -7.64 -25.91 -18.58
CA GLU A 95 -8.15 -25.14 -19.71
C GLU A 95 -9.45 -25.75 -20.30
N LYS A 96 -9.53 -27.09 -20.40
CA LYS A 96 -10.74 -27.81 -20.86
C LYS A 96 -11.88 -27.72 -19.84
N MET A 97 -11.57 -27.73 -18.54
CA MET A 97 -12.54 -27.48 -17.47
C MET A 97 -13.03 -26.03 -17.46
N ALA A 98 -12.14 -25.06 -17.72
CA ALA A 98 -12.48 -23.66 -17.87
C ALA A 98 -13.33 -23.39 -19.14
N LYS A 99 -13.08 -24.11 -20.24
CA LYS A 99 -13.85 -24.00 -21.49
C LYS A 99 -15.23 -24.70 -21.43
N LYS A 100 -15.40 -25.72 -20.60
CA LYS A 100 -16.71 -26.40 -20.38
C LYS A 100 -17.63 -25.70 -19.38
N SER A 101 -17.10 -24.77 -18.58
CA SER A 101 -17.89 -23.89 -17.72
C SER A 101 -18.27 -22.64 -18.51
N THR A 102 -19.44 -22.65 -19.15
CA THR A 102 -20.03 -21.47 -19.81
C THR A 102 -20.54 -20.46 -18.77
N GLN A 103 -19.64 -19.90 -17.98
CA GLN A 103 -19.77 -18.58 -17.38
C GLN A 103 -18.42 -17.87 -17.49
N LYS A 104 -18.45 -16.65 -18.04
CA LYS A 104 -17.29 -15.75 -18.19
C LYS A 104 -16.33 -15.85 -17.00
N PRO A 105 -15.00 -15.91 -17.20
CA PRO A 105 -14.04 -16.00 -16.11
C PRO A 105 -14.19 -14.77 -15.21
N SER A 106 -14.65 -14.97 -13.98
CA SER A 106 -14.66 -13.92 -12.97
C SER A 106 -13.23 -13.67 -12.48
N LYS A 107 -12.96 -12.41 -12.17
CA LYS A 107 -11.66 -11.84 -11.77
C LYS A 107 -10.86 -12.67 -10.76
N GLY A 108 -9.55 -12.75 -11.01
CA GLY A 108 -8.43 -12.93 -10.07
C GLY A 108 -8.73 -13.39 -8.64
N PHE A 109 -8.60 -14.69 -8.40
CA PHE A 109 -8.61 -15.26 -7.05
C PHE A 109 -7.22 -15.14 -6.41
N PHE A 110 -7.02 -14.15 -5.52
CA PHE A 110 -5.83 -14.04 -4.67
C PHE A 110 -6.16 -14.59 -3.26
N PRO A 111 -5.54 -15.68 -2.81
CA PRO A 111 -5.83 -16.30 -1.52
C PRO A 111 -5.36 -15.49 -0.30
N TYR A 112 -4.44 -14.53 -0.44
CA TYR A 112 -4.10 -13.58 0.62
C TYR A 112 -4.80 -12.24 0.41
N THR A 113 -5.34 -11.71 1.50
CA THR A 113 -5.63 -10.27 1.61
C THR A 113 -4.32 -9.50 1.76
N GLU A 114 -4.29 -8.26 1.28
CA GLU A 114 -3.15 -7.34 1.45
C GLU A 114 -2.74 -7.21 2.92
N ALA A 115 -3.73 -7.19 3.83
CA ALA A 115 -3.52 -7.12 5.28
C ALA A 115 -2.82 -8.37 5.85
N GLN A 116 -3.17 -9.56 5.34
CA GLN A 116 -2.51 -10.81 5.79
C GLN A 116 -1.05 -10.85 5.33
N LEU A 117 -0.77 -10.47 4.08
CA LEU A 117 0.60 -10.45 3.57
C LEU A 117 1.46 -9.44 4.34
N LEU A 118 0.94 -8.22 4.57
CA LEU A 118 1.59 -7.21 5.38
C LEU A 118 1.91 -7.71 6.80
N SER A 119 0.93 -8.36 7.45
CA SER A 119 1.09 -8.92 8.79
C SER A 119 2.21 -9.98 8.84
N SER A 120 2.25 -10.87 7.86
CA SER A 120 3.32 -11.88 7.76
C SER A 120 4.69 -11.24 7.54
N ILE A 121 4.79 -10.26 6.64
CA ILE A 121 6.05 -9.53 6.39
C ILE A 121 6.55 -8.87 7.68
N ARG A 122 5.68 -8.17 8.43
CA ARG A 122 6.06 -7.53 9.70
C ARG A 122 6.58 -8.54 10.71
N ARG A 123 5.89 -9.67 10.90
CA ARG A 123 6.33 -10.73 11.82
C ARG A 123 7.70 -11.31 11.44
N ILE A 124 7.96 -11.48 10.15
CA ILE A 124 9.27 -11.95 9.69
C ILE A 124 10.34 -10.91 10.02
N LEU A 125 10.09 -9.63 9.72
CA LEU A 125 11.02 -8.53 10.04
C LEU A 125 11.26 -8.38 11.55
N GLU A 126 10.25 -8.63 12.37
CA GLU A 126 10.30 -8.56 13.84
C GLU A 126 10.94 -9.80 14.49
N SER A 127 11.22 -10.86 13.73
CA SER A 127 11.72 -12.13 14.28
C SER A 127 13.13 -12.05 14.89
N GLY A 128 13.88 -10.97 14.65
CA GLY A 128 15.23 -10.77 15.17
C GLY A 128 16.31 -11.64 14.52
N ASN A 129 15.97 -12.43 13.50
CA ASN A 129 16.92 -13.20 12.71
C ASN A 129 17.79 -12.25 11.85
N GLU A 130 19.10 -12.49 11.77
CA GLU A 130 20.02 -11.73 10.92
C GLU A 130 19.56 -11.71 9.44
N ASN A 131 18.90 -12.79 9.00
CA ASN A 131 18.37 -12.93 7.63
C ASN A 131 16.89 -12.53 7.49
N ALA A 132 16.29 -11.92 8.53
CA ALA A 132 14.86 -11.59 8.54
C ALA A 132 14.41 -10.81 7.31
N PHE A 133 15.22 -9.86 6.85
CA PHE A 133 14.90 -9.07 5.66
C PHE A 133 14.83 -9.92 4.39
N ASP A 134 15.84 -10.76 4.16
CA ASP A 134 15.90 -11.61 2.96
C ASP A 134 14.80 -12.66 2.97
N SER A 135 14.49 -13.22 4.14
CA SER A 135 13.32 -14.09 4.33
C SER A 135 12.02 -13.37 3.99
N ALA A 136 11.82 -12.12 4.43
CA ALA A 136 10.62 -11.34 4.14
C ALA A 136 10.48 -11.03 2.63
N VAL A 137 11.59 -10.66 1.97
CA VAL A 137 11.62 -10.42 0.52
C VAL A 137 11.35 -11.71 -0.24
N SER A 138 11.99 -12.83 0.14
CA SER A 138 11.80 -14.14 -0.49
C SER A 138 10.34 -14.60 -0.38
N PHE A 139 9.76 -14.47 0.81
CA PHE A 139 8.35 -14.75 1.08
C PHE A 139 7.43 -13.91 0.18
N ALA A 140 7.62 -12.58 0.13
CA ALA A 140 6.80 -11.69 -0.67
C ALA A 140 6.93 -11.97 -2.18
N VAL A 141 8.14 -12.21 -2.68
CA VAL A 141 8.38 -12.59 -4.09
C VAL A 141 7.67 -13.89 -4.43
N SER A 142 7.76 -14.90 -3.56
CA SER A 142 7.12 -16.20 -3.75
C SER A 142 5.60 -16.05 -3.76
N ALA A 143 5.03 -15.27 -2.84
CA ALA A 143 3.60 -14.98 -2.80
C ALA A 143 3.11 -14.31 -4.10
N VAL A 144 3.88 -13.37 -4.65
CA VAL A 144 3.54 -12.70 -5.92
C VAL A 144 3.67 -13.67 -7.11
N LYS A 145 4.78 -14.40 -7.23
CA LYS A 145 5.03 -15.33 -8.33
C LYS A 145 4.00 -16.47 -8.39
N LEU A 146 3.62 -17.00 -7.23
CA LEU A 146 2.60 -18.03 -7.10
C LEU A 146 1.16 -17.47 -7.25
N ARG A 147 1.01 -16.18 -7.58
CA ARG A 147 -0.28 -15.48 -7.70
C ARG A 147 -1.13 -15.59 -6.43
N LEU A 148 -0.46 -15.72 -5.28
CA LEU A 148 -1.10 -15.74 -3.96
C LEU A 148 -1.45 -14.31 -3.49
N ALA A 149 -0.69 -13.33 -3.97
CA ALA A 149 -0.91 -11.90 -3.78
C ALA A 149 -0.51 -11.11 -5.05
N LYS A 150 -1.00 -9.87 -5.17
CA LYS A 150 -0.51 -8.88 -6.14
C LYS A 150 0.55 -7.99 -5.48
N VAL A 151 1.43 -7.38 -6.29
CA VAL A 151 2.27 -6.28 -5.81
C VAL A 151 1.37 -5.12 -5.43
N ASP A 152 1.49 -4.69 -4.18
CA ASP A 152 0.70 -3.60 -3.63
C ASP A 152 1.60 -2.62 -2.88
N GLY A 153 1.25 -1.33 -2.94
CA GLY A 153 2.04 -0.27 -2.34
C GLY A 153 2.11 -0.37 -0.82
N VAL A 154 1.10 -0.95 -0.16
CA VAL A 154 1.01 -1.01 1.30
C VAL A 154 2.10 -1.89 1.90
N TRP A 155 2.27 -3.13 1.43
CA TRP A 155 3.29 -4.03 1.96
C TRP A 155 4.67 -3.78 1.36
N LEU A 156 4.75 -3.29 0.12
CA LEU A 156 6.03 -2.87 -0.47
C LEU A 156 6.64 -1.71 0.32
N LYS A 157 5.79 -0.77 0.78
CA LYS A 157 6.19 0.34 1.66
C LYS A 157 6.89 -0.17 2.91
N GLU A 158 6.40 -1.26 3.53
CA GLU A 158 6.99 -1.82 4.73
C GLU A 158 8.44 -2.29 4.50
N LEU A 159 8.70 -3.03 3.42
CA LEU A 159 10.04 -3.50 3.06
C LEU A 159 10.99 -2.35 2.73
N VAL A 160 10.52 -1.36 1.97
CA VAL A 160 11.29 -0.15 1.66
C VAL A 160 11.61 0.64 2.93
N PHE A 161 10.63 0.84 3.80
CA PHE A 161 10.79 1.59 5.04
C PHE A 161 11.78 0.92 5.98
N TYR A 162 11.76 -0.42 6.06
CA TYR A 162 12.75 -1.17 6.84
C TYR A 162 14.18 -0.82 6.41
N LYS A 163 14.47 -0.78 5.11
CA LYS A 163 15.79 -0.41 4.58
C LYS A 163 16.14 1.05 4.81
N LEU A 164 15.19 1.96 4.59
CA LEU A 164 15.42 3.40 4.83
C LEU A 164 15.65 3.75 6.31
N LYS A 165 15.10 2.95 7.24
CA LYS A 165 15.31 3.12 8.68
C LYS A 165 16.75 2.79 9.10
N ASN A 166 17.44 1.95 8.33
CA ASN A 166 18.84 1.59 8.49
C ASN A 166 19.76 2.41 7.56
N ASP A 167 19.26 3.49 6.96
CA ASP A 167 19.97 4.35 6.00
C ASP A 167 20.48 3.62 4.73
N GLU A 168 19.93 2.43 4.42
CA GLU A 168 20.30 1.63 3.26
C GLU A 168 19.52 2.04 1.98
N ILE A 169 19.73 3.27 1.49
CA ILE A 169 18.97 3.83 0.36
C ILE A 169 19.13 2.98 -0.92
N SER A 170 20.34 2.53 -1.26
CA SER A 170 20.55 1.70 -2.45
C SER A 170 19.75 0.40 -2.39
N SER A 171 19.79 -0.30 -1.25
CA SER A 171 19.02 -1.52 -1.04
C SER A 171 17.52 -1.28 -1.14
N ALA A 172 17.03 -0.15 -0.63
CA ALA A 172 15.63 0.24 -0.74
C ALA A 172 15.20 0.43 -2.21
N ILE A 173 16.04 1.07 -3.03
CA ILE A 173 15.83 1.22 -4.47
C ILE A 173 15.81 -0.16 -5.16
N ASP A 174 16.74 -1.05 -4.81
CA ASP A 174 16.82 -2.38 -5.42
C ASP A 174 15.59 -3.24 -5.11
N VAL A 175 15.08 -3.15 -3.87
CA VAL A 175 13.82 -3.80 -3.46
C VAL A 175 12.64 -3.25 -4.25
N TYR A 176 12.54 -1.92 -4.36
CA TYR A 176 11.47 -1.28 -5.14
C TYR A 176 11.53 -1.70 -6.62
N SER A 177 12.73 -1.67 -7.23
CA SER A 177 12.95 -2.07 -8.62
C SER A 177 12.54 -3.53 -8.87
N LYS A 178 12.97 -4.44 -7.97
CA LYS A 178 12.62 -5.86 -8.02
C LYS A 178 11.12 -6.06 -8.06
N PHE A 179 10.36 -5.46 -7.14
CA PHE A 179 8.91 -5.64 -7.11
C PHE A 179 8.17 -4.91 -8.23
N SER A 180 8.68 -3.76 -8.68
CA SER A 180 8.11 -3.03 -9.83
C SER A 180 8.16 -3.89 -11.10
N SER A 181 9.25 -4.63 -11.32
CA SER A 181 9.39 -5.56 -12.45
C SER A 181 8.45 -6.78 -12.41
N LEU A 182 7.91 -7.12 -11.24
CA LEU A 182 6.95 -8.22 -11.07
C LEU A 182 5.51 -7.78 -11.37
N THR A 183 5.27 -6.49 -11.63
CA THR A 183 3.95 -5.93 -11.92
C THR A 183 3.67 -5.94 -13.42
N PRO A 184 2.59 -6.61 -13.91
CA PRO A 184 2.29 -6.71 -15.34
C PRO A 184 1.84 -5.38 -15.96
N HIS A 185 1.34 -4.46 -15.15
CA HIS A 185 1.02 -3.10 -15.55
C HIS A 185 2.02 -2.20 -14.82
N ARG A 186 3.04 -1.73 -15.55
CA ARG A 186 4.00 -0.72 -15.11
C ARG A 186 3.26 0.34 -14.27
N LYS A 187 3.51 0.34 -12.96
CA LYS A 187 2.77 1.13 -11.97
C LYS A 187 3.77 1.72 -10.98
N VAL A 188 3.62 3.01 -10.73
CA VAL A 188 4.38 3.71 -9.69
C VAL A 188 3.67 3.53 -8.34
N PHE A 189 4.37 2.99 -7.35
CA PHE A 189 3.85 2.91 -5.99
C PHE A 189 4.28 4.15 -5.20
N ILE A 190 3.36 5.11 -5.09
CA ILE A 190 3.60 6.47 -4.59
C ILE A 190 4.30 6.48 -3.22
N ALA A 191 3.75 5.80 -2.21
CA ALA A 191 4.28 5.90 -0.85
C ALA A 191 5.72 5.34 -0.69
N PRO A 192 6.08 4.17 -1.24
CA PRO A 192 7.47 3.72 -1.29
C PRO A 192 8.40 4.70 -2.02
N VAL A 193 7.99 5.18 -3.19
CA VAL A 193 8.81 6.07 -4.02
C VAL A 193 9.08 7.39 -3.31
N PHE A 194 8.03 8.00 -2.78
CA PHE A 194 8.12 9.26 -2.05
C PHE A 194 9.08 9.16 -0.87
N ALA A 195 9.02 8.08 -0.09
CA ALA A 195 9.93 7.90 1.05
C ALA A 195 11.39 7.73 0.63
N ILE A 196 11.66 7.02 -0.47
CA ILE A 196 13.02 6.90 -1.01
C ILE A 196 13.54 8.27 -1.45
N LEU A 197 12.75 9.02 -2.23
CA LEU A 197 13.14 10.34 -2.72
C LEU A 197 13.32 11.34 -1.57
N GLN A 198 12.46 11.28 -0.54
CA GLN A 198 12.57 12.10 0.65
C GLN A 198 13.89 11.82 1.39
N LYS A 199 14.22 10.54 1.59
CA LYS A 199 15.49 10.16 2.23
C LYS A 199 16.71 10.60 1.42
N ILE A 200 16.66 10.46 0.08
CA ILE A 200 17.70 10.97 -0.82
C ILE A 200 17.87 12.49 -0.65
N HIS A 201 16.77 13.24 -0.59
CA HIS A 201 16.80 14.70 -0.40
C HIS A 201 17.40 15.09 0.95
N GLU A 202 16.99 14.42 2.04
CA GLU A 202 17.57 14.63 3.38
C GLU A 202 19.08 14.41 3.41
N PHE A 203 19.57 13.35 2.77
CA PHE A 203 21.01 13.08 2.65
C PHE A 203 21.72 14.11 1.77
N SER A 204 21.12 14.51 0.66
CA SER A 204 21.66 15.54 -0.24
C SER A 204 21.83 16.88 0.48
N ASN A 205 20.91 17.25 1.36
CA ASN A 205 20.97 18.50 2.12
C ASN A 205 22.05 18.47 3.22
N LYS A 206 22.41 17.28 3.73
CA LYS A 206 23.50 17.10 4.70
C LYS A 206 24.88 17.03 4.04
N ALA A 207 24.96 16.49 2.83
CA ALA A 207 26.21 16.33 2.11
C ALA A 207 26.75 17.66 1.58
N GLN A 208 28.06 17.87 1.66
CA GLN A 208 28.71 19.01 1.02
C GLN A 208 28.70 18.85 -0.49
N ARG A 209 28.36 19.89 -1.25
CA ARG A 209 28.19 19.87 -2.73
C ARG A 209 29.38 19.36 -3.55
N LYS A 210 30.56 19.16 -2.94
CA LYS A 210 31.78 18.63 -3.59
C LYS A 210 32.28 17.32 -2.96
N SER A 211 31.54 16.73 -2.03
CA SER A 211 31.94 15.47 -1.42
C SER A 211 31.60 14.29 -2.34
N LYS A 212 32.36 13.21 -2.19
CA LYS A 212 32.07 11.92 -2.84
C LYS A 212 30.65 11.42 -2.49
N GLU A 213 30.21 11.68 -1.27
CA GLU A 213 28.86 11.34 -0.80
C GLU A 213 27.77 12.06 -1.59
N PHE A 214 27.95 13.34 -1.93
CA PHE A 214 26.99 14.08 -2.75
C PHE A 214 26.87 13.49 -4.16
N GLU A 215 27.98 13.05 -4.74
CA GLU A 215 27.98 12.38 -6.06
C GLU A 215 27.26 11.03 -6.01
N GLU A 216 27.46 10.25 -4.94
CA GLU A 216 26.76 8.99 -4.73
C GLU A 216 25.25 9.18 -4.55
N VAL A 217 24.84 10.16 -3.72
CA VAL A 217 23.42 10.50 -3.53
C VAL A 217 22.79 10.98 -4.84
N SER A 218 23.51 11.75 -5.65
CA SER A 218 23.06 12.21 -6.97
C SER A 218 22.84 11.03 -7.94
N LYS A 219 23.73 10.03 -7.92
CA LYS A 219 23.56 8.78 -8.69
C LYS A 219 22.34 7.99 -8.23
N LEU A 220 22.10 7.90 -6.92
CA LEU A 220 20.90 7.25 -6.37
C LEU A 220 19.62 7.97 -6.80
N LYS A 221 19.62 9.32 -6.76
CA LYS A 221 18.50 10.13 -7.25
C LYS A 221 18.21 9.86 -8.72
N ALA A 222 19.24 9.92 -9.57
CA ALA A 222 19.10 9.65 -11.00
C ALA A 222 18.59 8.23 -11.29
N LYS A 223 19.11 7.22 -10.58
CA LYS A 223 18.64 5.84 -10.66
C LYS A 223 17.15 5.73 -10.32
N MET A 224 16.73 6.37 -9.22
CA MET A 224 15.33 6.32 -8.79
C MET A 224 14.39 7.02 -9.78
N LEU A 225 14.75 8.22 -10.25
CA LEU A 225 13.95 8.96 -11.23
C LEU A 225 13.79 8.19 -12.55
N LYS A 226 14.84 7.50 -13.00
CA LYS A 226 14.78 6.62 -14.18
C LYS A 226 13.80 5.46 -13.97
N ILE A 227 13.80 4.83 -12.80
CA ILE A 227 12.83 3.75 -12.50
C ILE A 227 11.40 4.29 -12.53
N ILE A 228 11.16 5.50 -12.02
CA ILE A 228 9.81 6.12 -12.06
C ILE A 228 9.40 6.38 -13.51
N GLU A 229 10.30 6.90 -14.34
CA GLU A 229 10.06 7.14 -15.76
C GLU A 229 9.75 5.85 -16.54
N GLU A 230 10.43 4.75 -16.22
CA GLU A 230 10.16 3.45 -16.84
C GLU A 230 8.81 2.87 -16.43
N ASN A 231 8.29 3.24 -15.26
CA ASN A 231 7.08 2.68 -14.64
C ASN A 231 5.87 3.63 -14.62
N GLY A 232 6.03 4.87 -15.08
CA GLY A 232 5.05 5.94 -14.95
C GLY A 232 5.19 7.03 -16.02
N SER A 233 4.45 8.13 -15.85
CA SER A 233 4.52 9.27 -16.78
C SER A 233 5.49 10.35 -16.30
N ASN A 234 5.88 11.27 -17.21
CA ASN A 234 6.68 12.44 -16.84
C ASN A 234 5.99 13.28 -15.76
N LEU A 235 4.66 13.46 -15.85
CA LEU A 235 3.86 14.12 -14.81
C LEU A 235 4.07 13.47 -13.44
N GLN A 236 3.98 12.13 -13.36
CA GLN A 236 4.13 11.40 -12.11
C GLN A 236 5.54 11.56 -11.53
N LYS A 237 6.56 11.43 -12.37
CA LYS A 237 7.98 11.64 -12.01
C LYS A 237 8.19 13.03 -11.41
N THR A 238 7.83 14.06 -12.17
CA THR A 238 8.06 15.46 -11.77
C THR A 238 7.25 15.82 -10.53
N CYS A 239 5.98 15.39 -10.41
CA CYS A 239 5.16 15.68 -9.23
C CYS A 239 5.66 14.94 -7.99
N LEU A 240 6.15 13.70 -8.09
CA LEU A 240 6.73 12.98 -6.95
C LEU A 240 8.00 13.68 -6.44
N GLU A 241 8.86 14.13 -7.36
CA GLU A 241 10.05 14.89 -7.00
C GLU A 241 9.68 16.27 -6.41
N ALA A 242 8.79 17.02 -7.04
CA ALA A 242 8.30 18.30 -6.53
C ALA A 242 7.64 18.16 -5.14
N SER A 243 6.96 17.03 -4.88
CA SER A 243 6.34 16.78 -3.57
C SER A 243 7.38 16.67 -2.44
N VAL A 244 8.58 16.20 -2.73
CA VAL A 244 9.66 16.13 -1.74
C VAL A 244 10.17 17.52 -1.39
N TYR A 245 10.31 18.40 -2.39
CA TYR A 245 10.62 19.81 -2.19
C TYR A 245 9.55 20.52 -1.36
N LEU A 246 8.26 20.35 -1.73
CA LEU A 246 7.13 20.91 -0.96
C LEU A 246 7.11 20.43 0.49
N ALA A 247 7.28 19.11 0.71
CA ALA A 247 7.30 18.53 2.05
C ALA A 247 8.48 19.03 2.90
N SER A 248 9.57 19.48 2.27
CA SER A 248 10.76 20.03 2.93
C SER A 248 10.68 21.55 3.12
N GLY A 249 9.57 22.19 2.72
CA GLY A 249 9.41 23.65 2.77
C GLY A 249 10.05 24.41 1.61
N GLU A 250 10.65 23.71 0.65
CA GLU A 250 11.34 24.26 -0.53
C GLU A 250 10.34 24.50 -1.68
N SER A 251 9.34 25.35 -1.42
CA SER A 251 8.21 25.51 -2.33
C SER A 251 8.60 26.14 -3.67
N LEU A 252 9.52 27.09 -3.67
CA LEU A 252 9.98 27.76 -4.90
C LEU A 252 10.70 26.77 -5.81
N GLU A 253 11.55 25.92 -5.24
CA GLU A 253 12.27 24.85 -5.94
C GLU A 253 11.30 23.84 -6.56
N ALA A 254 10.21 23.53 -5.87
CA ALA A 254 9.17 22.66 -6.39
C ALA A 254 8.48 23.24 -7.63
N PHE A 255 8.04 24.51 -7.59
CA PHE A 255 7.39 25.15 -8.75
C PHE A 255 8.35 25.39 -9.90
N ASP A 256 9.61 25.73 -9.60
CA ASP A 256 10.67 25.81 -10.60
C ASP A 256 10.90 24.47 -11.29
N LEU A 257 10.88 23.37 -10.54
CA LEU A 257 11.03 22.02 -11.10
C LEU A 257 9.87 21.69 -12.04
N LEU A 258 8.64 22.00 -11.66
CA LEU A 258 7.47 21.82 -12.53
C LEU A 258 7.65 22.59 -13.84
N LYS A 259 8.04 23.87 -13.75
CA LYS A 259 8.26 24.73 -14.91
C LYS A 259 9.40 24.22 -15.82
N ARG A 260 10.53 23.81 -15.24
CA ARG A 260 11.68 23.28 -16.00
C ARG A 260 11.37 21.98 -16.73
N ASN A 261 10.45 21.18 -16.22
CA ASN A 261 10.00 19.94 -16.84
C ASN A 261 8.73 20.10 -17.67
N GLU A 262 8.34 21.35 -17.98
CA GLU A 262 7.16 21.69 -18.80
C GLU A 262 5.86 21.08 -18.26
N VAL A 263 5.76 20.91 -16.95
CA VAL A 263 4.54 20.44 -16.28
C VAL A 263 3.71 21.63 -15.86
N GLU A 264 2.58 21.83 -16.54
CA GLU A 264 1.61 22.87 -16.19
C GLU A 264 0.94 22.55 -14.84
N PHE A 265 0.74 23.57 -14.02
CA PHE A 265 -0.02 23.44 -12.77
C PHE A 265 -1.53 23.44 -13.06
N GLY A 266 -2.03 22.34 -13.62
CA GLY A 266 -3.43 22.14 -13.98
C GLY A 266 -4.16 21.12 -13.10
N ILE A 267 -5.29 20.62 -13.62
CA ILE A 267 -6.17 19.67 -12.95
C ILE A 267 -5.41 18.39 -12.54
N ASP A 268 -4.68 17.79 -13.48
CA ASP A 268 -3.98 16.52 -13.26
C ASP A 268 -2.85 16.66 -12.24
N THR A 269 -2.13 17.77 -12.28
CA THR A 269 -1.05 18.10 -11.33
C THR A 269 -1.60 18.23 -9.92
N LEU A 270 -2.68 18.99 -9.72
CA LEU A 270 -3.31 19.13 -8.40
C LEU A 270 -3.90 17.81 -7.90
N ALA A 271 -4.57 17.07 -8.78
CA ALA A 271 -5.12 15.75 -8.44
C ALA A 271 -4.02 14.78 -8.01
N TYR A 272 -2.87 14.80 -8.69
CA TYR A 272 -1.76 13.93 -8.37
C TYR A 272 -1.02 14.34 -7.09
N PHE A 273 -0.78 15.62 -6.85
CA PHE A 273 -0.30 16.07 -5.53
C PHE A 273 -1.23 15.66 -4.40
N THR A 274 -2.54 15.77 -4.62
CA THR A 274 -3.56 15.35 -3.66
C THR A 274 -3.48 13.86 -3.37
N LEU A 275 -3.32 13.05 -4.42
CA LEU A 275 -3.09 11.61 -4.30
C LEU A 275 -1.80 11.30 -3.53
N ILE A 276 -0.70 12.01 -3.82
CA ILE A 276 0.58 11.84 -3.10
C ILE A 276 0.38 12.10 -1.61
N SER A 277 -0.18 13.25 -1.23
CA SER A 277 -0.46 13.60 0.17
C SER A 277 -1.32 12.55 0.87
N LYS A 278 -2.33 12.02 0.18
CA LYS A 278 -3.24 11.01 0.72
C LYS A 278 -2.53 9.69 1.02
N GLU A 279 -1.74 9.20 0.07
CA GLU A 279 -1.00 7.92 0.16
C GLU A 279 0.20 7.99 1.12
N THR A 280 0.87 9.14 1.20
CA THR A 280 2.04 9.35 2.07
C THR A 280 1.68 9.83 3.46
N HIS A 281 0.46 10.34 3.64
CA HIS A 281 0.00 11.04 4.84
C HIS A 281 0.80 12.31 5.18
N CYS A 282 1.29 13.00 4.14
CA CYS A 282 2.12 14.20 4.24
C CYS A 282 1.35 15.45 3.75
N PRO A 283 0.60 16.15 4.62
CA PRO A 283 -0.09 17.40 4.26
C PRO A 283 0.85 18.53 3.86
N GLU A 284 2.13 18.46 4.21
CA GLU A 284 3.15 19.43 3.82
C GLU A 284 3.32 19.50 2.29
N VAL A 285 2.92 18.45 1.55
CA VAL A 285 2.83 18.49 0.08
C VAL A 285 1.77 19.48 -0.40
N LEU A 286 0.65 19.61 0.31
CA LEU A 286 -0.49 20.43 -0.11
C LEU A 286 -0.58 21.78 0.59
N THR A 287 0.05 21.91 1.77
CA THR A 287 -0.05 23.13 2.60
C THR A 287 0.45 24.36 1.83
N PRO A 288 1.64 24.35 1.18
CA PRO A 288 2.11 25.51 0.44
C PRO A 288 1.18 25.88 -0.72
N ILE A 289 0.60 24.88 -1.41
CA ILE A 289 -0.35 25.09 -2.50
C ILE A 289 -1.61 25.82 -1.98
N ALA A 290 -2.10 25.45 -0.79
CA ALA A 290 -3.22 26.14 -0.17
C ALA A 290 -2.87 27.58 0.25
N ASP A 291 -1.61 27.83 0.62
CA ASP A 291 -1.11 29.14 1.05
C ASP A 291 -0.97 30.17 -0.08
N PHE A 292 -0.74 29.71 -1.31
CA PHE A 292 -0.88 30.57 -2.49
C PHE A 292 -2.34 30.94 -2.81
N GLY A 293 -3.30 30.26 -2.19
CA GLY A 293 -4.73 30.52 -2.29
C GLY A 293 -5.37 30.00 -3.58
N ARG A 294 -6.70 30.17 -3.70
CA ARG A 294 -7.51 29.64 -4.82
C ARG A 294 -7.04 30.10 -6.20
N ARG A 295 -6.34 31.23 -6.31
CA ARG A 295 -5.93 31.83 -7.60
C ARG A 295 -5.00 30.94 -8.43
N ILE A 296 -4.20 30.10 -7.77
CA ILE A 296 -3.30 29.16 -8.48
C ILE A 296 -3.98 27.82 -8.74
N LEU A 297 -5.17 27.58 -8.19
CA LEU A 297 -5.87 26.32 -8.38
C LEU A 297 -6.59 26.33 -9.73
N PRO A 298 -6.57 25.21 -10.47
CA PRO A 298 -7.33 25.07 -11.70
C PRO A 298 -8.83 25.24 -11.41
N ASP A 299 -9.56 25.87 -12.33
CA ASP A 299 -11.02 26.08 -12.21
C ASP A 299 -11.80 24.78 -12.42
N HIS A 300 -11.70 23.88 -11.45
CA HIS A 300 -12.30 22.56 -11.49
C HIS A 300 -12.70 22.11 -10.07
N ILE A 301 -13.95 22.41 -9.72
CA ILE A 301 -14.47 22.28 -8.35
C ILE A 301 -14.28 20.87 -7.76
N PRO A 302 -14.55 19.74 -8.45
CA PRO A 302 -14.35 18.42 -7.87
C PRO A 302 -12.93 18.13 -7.37
N VAL A 303 -11.92 18.68 -8.05
CA VAL A 303 -10.50 18.46 -7.70
C VAL A 303 -10.09 19.40 -6.57
N GLN A 304 -10.54 20.65 -6.60
CA GLN A 304 -10.37 21.57 -5.47
C GLN A 304 -11.00 20.99 -4.19
N VAL A 305 -12.20 20.42 -4.32
CA VAL A 305 -12.91 19.74 -3.23
C VAL A 305 -12.08 18.58 -2.64
N GLU A 306 -11.56 17.67 -3.46
CA GLU A 306 -10.75 16.53 -2.97
C GLU A 306 -9.46 17.03 -2.33
N PHE A 307 -8.82 18.07 -2.91
CA PHE A 307 -7.65 18.74 -2.35
C PHE A 307 -7.91 19.26 -0.93
N TYR A 308 -8.96 20.07 -0.73
CA TYR A 308 -9.28 20.61 0.60
C TYR A 308 -9.74 19.53 1.57
N ASN A 309 -10.53 18.55 1.12
CA ASN A 309 -10.93 17.41 1.94
C ASN A 309 -9.73 16.60 2.44
N THR A 310 -8.69 16.48 1.61
CA THR A 310 -7.46 15.78 1.96
C THR A 310 -6.69 16.56 3.04
N LEU A 311 -6.49 17.87 2.85
CA LEU A 311 -5.88 18.75 3.86
C LEU A 311 -6.62 18.72 5.20
N ILE A 312 -7.94 18.92 5.18
CA ILE A 312 -8.79 18.85 6.39
C ILE A 312 -8.71 17.48 7.03
N GLY A 313 -8.67 16.43 6.22
CA GLY A 313 -8.46 15.06 6.68
C GLY A 313 -7.16 14.89 7.46
N HIS A 314 -6.06 15.49 6.99
CA HIS A 314 -4.77 15.45 7.67
C HIS A 314 -4.77 16.27 8.96
N TYR A 315 -5.16 17.55 8.90
CA TYR A 315 -5.15 18.42 10.08
C TYR A 315 -6.10 17.91 11.17
N GLY A 316 -7.30 17.46 10.79
CA GLY A 316 -8.26 16.89 11.73
C GLY A 316 -7.78 15.61 12.41
N LYS A 317 -7.13 14.70 11.68
CA LYS A 317 -6.53 13.50 12.28
C LYS A 317 -5.35 13.80 13.21
N ARG A 318 -4.60 14.88 12.94
CA ARG A 318 -3.50 15.36 13.78
C ARG A 318 -3.97 16.21 14.97
N GLY A 319 -5.25 16.60 15.01
CA GLY A 319 -5.77 17.51 16.03
C GLY A 319 -5.27 18.95 15.87
N ASP A 320 -4.86 19.33 14.65
CA ASP A 320 -4.40 20.69 14.33
C ASP A 320 -5.61 21.60 14.03
N PHE A 321 -6.25 22.04 15.11
CA PHE A 321 -7.49 22.84 15.03
C PHE A 321 -7.24 24.28 14.55
N ASP A 322 -6.04 24.80 14.77
CA ASP A 322 -5.65 26.14 14.32
C ASP A 322 -5.59 26.18 12.79
N ARG A 323 -4.91 25.22 12.15
CA ARG A 323 -4.91 25.09 10.69
C ARG A 323 -6.29 24.75 10.12
N LEU A 324 -7.08 23.93 10.81
CA LEU A 324 -8.47 23.68 10.40
C LEU A 324 -9.33 24.95 10.41
N ASN A 325 -9.16 25.80 11.44
CA ASN A 325 -9.87 27.06 11.53
C ASN A 325 -9.41 28.02 10.42
N GLU A 326 -8.09 28.20 10.27
CA GLU A 326 -7.52 29.05 9.23
C GLU A 326 -8.02 28.65 7.83
N LEU A 327 -7.96 27.36 7.52
CA LEU A 327 -8.43 26.83 6.24
C LEU A 327 -9.94 27.07 6.07
N GLY A 328 -10.74 26.84 7.11
CA GLY A 328 -12.18 27.11 7.09
C GLY A 328 -12.50 28.59 6.83
N GLN A 329 -11.80 29.50 7.50
CA GLN A 329 -11.96 30.94 7.30
C GLN A 329 -11.53 31.35 5.90
N ARG A 330 -10.39 30.86 5.40
CA ARG A 330 -9.88 31.15 4.05
C ARG A 330 -10.86 30.70 2.99
N LEU A 331 -11.33 29.45 3.07
CA LEU A 331 -12.34 28.90 2.17
C LEU A 331 -13.64 29.70 2.17
N SER A 332 -14.10 30.14 3.34
CA SER A 332 -15.33 30.95 3.45
C SER A 332 -15.24 32.31 2.75
N LYS A 333 -14.02 32.83 2.58
CA LYS A 333 -13.73 34.11 1.91
C LYS A 333 -13.45 33.94 0.42
N GLU A 334 -12.74 32.86 0.04
CA GLU A 334 -12.26 32.66 -1.33
C GLU A 334 -13.26 31.95 -2.24
N ILE A 335 -14.18 31.15 -1.70
CA ILE A 335 -15.20 30.45 -2.50
C ILE A 335 -16.37 31.40 -2.78
N PRO A 336 -16.72 31.65 -4.05
CA PRO A 336 -17.86 32.46 -4.43
C PRO A 336 -19.17 31.88 -3.91
N ARG A 337 -20.12 32.74 -3.54
CA ARG A 337 -21.41 32.33 -2.96
C ARG A 337 -22.16 31.27 -3.77
N PHE A 338 -22.07 31.31 -5.09
CA PHE A 338 -22.76 30.37 -5.98
C PHE A 338 -22.13 28.97 -6.00
N GLU A 339 -20.85 28.83 -5.62
CA GLU A 339 -20.14 27.54 -5.56
C GLU A 339 -20.19 26.90 -4.17
N LEU A 340 -20.56 27.66 -3.14
CA LEU A 340 -20.53 27.23 -1.74
C LEU A 340 -21.23 25.90 -1.47
N ARG A 341 -22.33 25.62 -2.19
CA ARG A 341 -23.06 24.35 -2.05
C ARG A 341 -22.19 23.14 -2.40
N GLN A 342 -21.27 23.28 -3.35
CA GLN A 342 -20.40 22.20 -3.80
C GLN A 342 -19.32 21.89 -2.76
N PHE A 343 -18.90 22.88 -1.96
CA PHE A 343 -17.94 22.72 -0.86
C PHE A 343 -18.59 22.40 0.49
N ARG A 344 -19.92 22.27 0.56
CA ARG A 344 -20.67 22.04 1.81
C ARG A 344 -20.10 20.89 2.67
N HIS A 345 -19.75 19.77 2.03
CA HIS A 345 -19.21 18.61 2.73
C HIS A 345 -17.79 18.84 3.29
N VAL A 346 -17.00 19.72 2.67
CA VAL A 346 -15.68 20.16 3.16
C VAL A 346 -15.84 20.83 4.52
N PHE A 347 -16.79 21.78 4.63
CA PHE A 347 -17.09 22.47 5.89
C PHE A 347 -17.69 21.54 6.96
N TYR A 348 -18.54 20.59 6.57
CA TYR A 348 -19.03 19.58 7.51
C TYR A 348 -17.96 18.67 8.05
N ARG A 349 -16.94 18.36 7.24
CA ARG A 349 -15.80 17.59 7.71
C ARG A 349 -14.99 18.35 8.75
N ILE A 350 -14.81 19.66 8.59
CA ILE A 350 -14.20 20.51 9.63
C ILE A 350 -15.03 20.42 10.92
N ARG A 351 -16.33 20.66 10.84
CA ARG A 351 -17.26 20.55 11.99
C ARG A 351 -17.18 19.17 12.67
N HIS A 352 -17.09 18.10 11.88
CA HIS A 352 -16.99 16.75 12.37
C HIS A 352 -15.74 16.55 13.23
N TYR A 353 -14.57 17.03 12.79
CA TYR A 353 -13.34 16.91 13.59
C TYR A 353 -13.41 17.66 14.92
N TYR A 354 -13.99 18.88 14.94
CA TYR A 354 -14.24 19.61 16.19
C TYR A 354 -15.14 18.82 17.15
N ARG A 355 -16.24 18.25 16.63
CA ARG A 355 -17.17 17.42 17.42
C ARG A 355 -16.50 16.16 17.97
N CYS A 356 -15.73 15.43 17.15
CA CYS A 356 -15.03 14.23 17.59
C CYS A 356 -14.02 14.51 18.70
N ALA A 357 -13.46 15.72 18.75
CA ALA A 357 -12.54 16.15 19.80
C ALA A 357 -13.21 16.86 20.98
N ASN A 358 -14.55 16.90 21.04
CA ASN A 358 -15.32 17.64 22.05
C ASN A 358 -14.91 19.12 22.16
N LYS A 359 -14.54 19.74 21.02
CA LYS A 359 -14.19 21.16 20.95
C LYS A 359 -15.32 21.97 20.31
N HIS A 360 -15.46 23.23 20.74
CA HIS A 360 -16.37 24.17 20.11
C HIS A 360 -15.83 24.60 18.75
N VAL A 361 -16.71 24.62 17.75
CA VAL A 361 -16.41 25.19 16.44
C VAL A 361 -16.33 26.72 16.59
N PRO A 362 -15.31 27.39 16.07
CA PRO A 362 -15.19 28.85 16.11
C PRO A 362 -16.46 29.55 15.62
N GLU A 363 -16.79 30.69 16.23
CA GLU A 363 -18.06 31.40 16.00
C GLU A 363 -18.23 31.80 14.53
N ASP A 364 -17.19 32.32 13.89
CA ASP A 364 -17.18 32.69 12.48
C ASP A 364 -17.55 31.52 11.56
N LEU A 365 -16.96 30.35 11.82
CA LEU A 365 -17.23 29.14 11.05
C LEU A 365 -18.63 28.60 11.35
N THR A 366 -19.10 28.74 12.58
CA THR A 366 -20.47 28.38 12.97
C THR A 366 -21.51 29.27 12.29
N ALA A 367 -21.28 30.58 12.26
CA ALA A 367 -22.13 31.54 11.57
C ALA A 367 -22.15 31.27 10.06
N PHE A 368 -21.01 30.88 9.48
CA PHE A 368 -20.93 30.48 8.09
C PHE A 368 -21.70 29.18 7.80
N LEU A 369 -21.53 28.15 8.63
CA LEU A 369 -22.27 26.88 8.53
C LEU A 369 -23.79 27.10 8.63
N LYS A 370 -24.25 28.03 9.47
CA LYS A 370 -25.66 28.47 9.54
C LYS A 370 -26.14 29.07 8.21
N ARG A 371 -25.34 29.96 7.60
CA ARG A 371 -25.67 30.58 6.30
C ARG A 371 -25.73 29.58 5.14
N LEU A 372 -25.06 28.43 5.23
CA LEU A 372 -25.13 27.36 4.24
C LEU A 372 -26.47 26.58 4.26
N GLY A 373 -27.39 26.92 5.16
CA GLY A 373 -28.76 26.41 5.16
C GLY A 373 -29.04 25.22 6.08
N ASP A 374 -28.14 24.93 7.03
CA ASP A 374 -28.24 23.78 7.94
C ASP A 374 -28.09 24.20 9.41
N TYR A 375 -29.09 24.91 9.91
CA TYR A 375 -29.37 25.00 11.34
C TYR A 375 -30.84 24.83 11.62
#